data_AF-B8JKY8-F1
#
_entry.id   AF-B8JKY8-F1
#
_cell.length_a   1.000
_cell.length_b   1.000
_cell.length_c   1.000
_cell.angle_alpha   90.00
_cell.angle_beta   90.00
_cell.angle_gamma   90.00
#
_symmetry.space_group_name_H-M   'P 1'
#
loop_
_entity.id
_entity.type
_entity.pdbx_description
1 polymer ?
#
loop_
_entity_poly.entity_id
_entity_poly.type
_entity_poly.pdbx_seq_one_letter_code
_entity_poly.pdbx_strand_id
1 'polypeptide(L)'
;MSSSDYFMYFAYGSNLLKERLQLKNPSAVFHCVGRIQGYRLDFGLSGDNTNCAWHGGVATIQASEGDEVWGVVWRIDQQNLPSLDRQEQVDEGVYSPLQVKVETKEEPLYCRTYKMNNFTPCSPSPQYKKVVCLGAQQNGLPQNYIQKLLELQTNNYSGSSVLDQITDIQK
;
A
#
# COMPACT_ATOMS: atom_id res chain seq x y z
N MET A 1 -27.29 -3.76 13.48
CA MET A 1 -26.75 -3.39 12.16
C MET A 1 -26.06 -4.63 11.62
N SER A 2 -26.43 -5.10 10.44
CA SER A 2 -25.66 -6.15 9.76
C SER A 2 -24.24 -5.63 9.56
N SER A 3 -23.26 -6.20 10.25
CA SER A 3 -21.86 -5.96 9.87
C SER A 3 -21.74 -6.46 8.45
N SER A 4 -21.28 -5.61 7.52
CA SER A 4 -20.93 -6.08 6.18
C SER A 4 -19.97 -7.26 6.32
N ASP A 5 -20.16 -8.31 5.51
CA ASP A 5 -19.27 -9.49 5.50
C ASP A 5 -17.85 -9.14 5.04
N TYR A 6 -17.69 -7.95 4.46
CA TYR A 6 -16.44 -7.41 3.97
C TYR A 6 -16.25 -5.94 4.36
N PHE A 7 -15.01 -5.47 4.32
CA PHE A 7 -14.65 -4.06 4.36
C PHE A 7 -13.91 -3.65 3.08
N MET A 8 -13.92 -2.35 2.78
CA MET A 8 -13.16 -1.77 1.68
C MET A 8 -11.79 -1.29 2.19
N TYR A 9 -10.72 -1.74 1.54
CA TYR A 9 -9.34 -1.41 1.88
C TYR A 9 -8.67 -0.64 0.73
N PHE A 10 -8.21 0.59 0.99
CA PHE A 10 -7.44 1.38 0.05
C PHE A 10 -5.94 1.15 0.24
N ALA A 11 -5.31 0.50 -0.73
CA ALA A 11 -3.88 0.25 -0.80
C ALA A 11 -3.19 1.27 -1.72
N TYR A 12 -2.07 1.81 -1.26
CA TYR A 12 -1.23 2.75 -2.03
C TYR A 12 0.28 2.37 -2.02
N GLY A 13 0.63 1.24 -1.38
CA GLY A 13 2.00 0.72 -1.25
C GLY A 13 2.17 -0.66 -1.88
N SER A 14 2.92 -1.55 -1.23
CA SER A 14 3.17 -2.90 -1.79
C SER A 14 1.89 -3.74 -2.00
N ASN A 15 0.82 -3.49 -1.25
CA ASN A 15 -0.48 -4.11 -1.43
C ASN A 15 -1.25 -3.60 -2.68
N LEU A 16 -0.66 -2.75 -3.52
CA LEU A 16 -1.16 -2.50 -4.88
C LEU A 16 -1.10 -3.76 -5.74
N LEU A 17 -0.14 -4.66 -5.48
CA LEU A 17 -0.01 -5.91 -6.23
C LEU A 17 -0.86 -6.99 -5.57
N LYS A 18 -1.78 -7.59 -6.34
CA LYS A 18 -2.69 -8.64 -5.85
C LYS A 18 -1.93 -9.80 -5.21
N GLU A 19 -0.90 -10.29 -5.89
CA GLU A 19 -0.09 -11.44 -5.47
C GLU A 19 0.61 -11.14 -4.14
N ARG A 20 1.08 -9.91 -3.93
CA ARG A 20 1.65 -9.48 -2.64
C ARG A 20 0.60 -9.49 -1.53
N LEU A 21 -0.56 -8.89 -1.78
CA LEU A 21 -1.62 -8.78 -0.77
C LEU A 21 -2.17 -10.17 -0.38
N GLN A 22 -2.36 -11.05 -1.36
CA GLN A 22 -2.94 -12.38 -1.16
C GLN A 22 -2.01 -13.38 -0.45
N LEU A 23 -0.70 -13.10 -0.32
CA LEU A 23 0.21 -13.91 0.51
C LEU A 23 -0.29 -14.08 1.95
N LYS A 24 -0.97 -13.07 2.50
CA LYS A 24 -1.52 -13.08 3.88
C LYS A 24 -3.01 -12.79 3.93
N ASN A 25 -3.63 -12.30 2.86
CA ASN A 25 -5.06 -11.97 2.80
C ASN A 25 -5.69 -12.58 1.53
N PRO A 26 -5.89 -13.91 1.46
CA PRO A 26 -6.33 -14.60 0.25
C PRO A 26 -7.77 -14.25 -0.18
N SER A 27 -8.59 -13.70 0.71
CA SER A 27 -9.95 -13.21 0.40
C SER A 27 -9.97 -11.87 -0.33
N ALA A 28 -8.81 -11.19 -0.46
CA ALA A 28 -8.75 -9.89 -1.11
C ALA A 28 -9.13 -10.00 -2.60
N VAL A 29 -10.17 -9.27 -3.00
CA VAL A 29 -10.64 -9.19 -4.39
C VAL A 29 -10.57 -7.73 -4.83
N PHE A 30 -10.05 -7.50 -6.03
CA PHE A 30 -10.01 -6.18 -6.65
C PHE A 30 -11.43 -5.60 -6.74
N HIS A 31 -11.61 -4.35 -6.33
CA HIS A 31 -12.88 -3.64 -6.48
C HIS A 31 -12.79 -2.54 -7.52
N CYS A 32 -11.92 -1.53 -7.32
CA CYS A 32 -11.72 -0.45 -8.27
C CYS A 32 -10.41 0.31 -8.01
N VAL A 33 -10.05 1.21 -8.93
CA VAL A 33 -9.00 2.22 -8.73
C VAL A 33 -9.63 3.52 -8.26
N GLY A 34 -8.94 4.21 -7.35
CA GLY A 34 -9.36 5.53 -6.89
C GLY A 34 -8.21 6.37 -6.36
N ARG A 35 -8.53 7.57 -5.89
CA ARG A 35 -7.59 8.51 -5.28
C ARG A 35 -8.11 9.07 -3.98
N ILE A 36 -7.20 9.43 -3.08
CA ILE A 36 -7.50 10.26 -1.90
C ILE A 36 -6.90 11.65 -2.11
N GLN A 37 -7.66 12.70 -1.80
CA GLN A 37 -7.22 14.08 -1.88
C GLN A 37 -6.70 14.58 -0.52
N GLY A 38 -5.81 15.57 -0.55
CA GLY A 38 -5.25 16.17 0.67
C GLY A 38 -4.14 15.33 1.31
N TYR A 39 -3.57 14.39 0.54
CA TYR A 39 -2.47 13.54 0.98
C TYR A 39 -1.40 13.49 -0.09
N ARG A 40 -0.14 13.36 0.34
CA ARG A 40 0.99 12.98 -0.53
C ARG A 40 1.54 11.62 -0.15
N LEU A 41 2.12 10.93 -1.13
CA LEU A 41 2.85 9.68 -0.93
C LEU A 41 4.27 10.00 -0.45
N ASP A 42 4.68 9.38 0.64
CA ASP A 42 6.04 9.44 1.19
C ASP A 42 6.60 8.02 1.38
N PHE A 43 7.92 7.91 1.53
CA PHE A 43 8.60 6.64 1.82
C PHE A 43 9.51 6.79 3.03
N GLY A 44 9.50 5.79 3.92
CA GLY A 44 10.49 5.74 4.99
C GLY A 44 10.33 4.55 5.92
N LEU A 45 11.06 4.62 7.03
CA LEU A 45 11.13 3.55 8.03
C LEU A 45 10.54 4.03 9.35
N SER A 46 9.80 3.14 10.02
CA SER A 46 9.26 3.41 11.35
C SER A 46 10.36 3.35 12.41
N GLY A 47 10.45 4.38 13.23
CA GLY A 47 11.47 4.48 14.29
C GLY A 47 12.90 4.42 13.74
N ASP A 48 13.78 3.75 14.49
CA ASP A 48 15.16 3.42 14.13
C ASP A 48 15.28 2.04 13.47
N ASN A 49 14.16 1.40 13.15
CA ASN A 49 14.12 0.00 12.73
C ASN A 49 14.75 -0.17 11.34
N THR A 50 16.02 -0.57 11.33
CA THR A 50 16.77 -0.95 10.14
C THR A 50 16.41 -2.34 9.62
N ASN A 51 15.66 -3.13 10.40
CA ASN A 51 15.33 -4.52 10.12
C ASN A 51 13.99 -4.67 9.35
N CYS A 52 13.72 -3.73 8.44
CA CYS A 52 12.58 -3.82 7.55
C CYS A 52 12.80 -4.94 6.51
N ALA A 53 11.83 -5.84 6.35
CA ALA A 53 11.90 -6.94 5.38
C ALA A 53 11.98 -6.48 3.91
N TRP A 54 11.71 -5.19 3.64
CA TRP A 54 11.91 -4.57 2.35
C TRP A 54 13.26 -3.88 2.19
N HIS A 55 14.07 -3.81 3.25
CA HIS A 55 15.42 -3.24 3.25
C HIS A 55 15.50 -1.81 2.67
N GLY A 56 14.46 -1.00 2.89
CA GLY A 56 14.36 0.39 2.43
C GLY A 56 13.04 1.01 2.86
N GLY A 57 12.84 2.28 2.51
CA GLY A 57 11.61 3.01 2.86
C GLY A 57 10.36 2.35 2.27
N VAL A 58 9.34 2.15 3.11
CA VAL A 58 8.02 1.66 2.69
C VAL A 58 7.04 2.83 2.61
N ALA A 59 5.97 2.64 1.83
CA ALA A 59 5.04 3.71 1.50
C ALA A 59 4.20 4.15 2.70
N THR A 60 4.11 5.45 2.94
CA THR A 60 3.18 6.07 3.88
C THR A 60 2.50 7.27 3.23
N ILE A 61 1.51 7.86 3.90
CA ILE A 61 0.87 9.10 3.48
C ILE A 61 1.01 10.18 4.54
N GLN A 62 1.16 11.42 4.10
CA GLN A 62 1.12 12.61 4.95
C GLN A 62 0.06 13.58 4.44
N ALA A 63 -0.56 14.32 5.35
CA ALA A 63 -1.47 15.39 4.97
C ALA A 63 -0.71 16.42 4.13
N SER A 64 -1.27 16.77 2.98
CA SER A 64 -0.67 17.71 2.05
C SER A 64 -1.77 18.28 1.15
N GLU A 65 -2.14 19.54 1.39
CA GLU A 65 -3.20 20.19 0.61
C GLU A 65 -2.79 20.36 -0.85
N GLY A 66 -3.71 20.06 -1.76
CA GLY A 66 -3.45 20.12 -3.21
C GLY A 66 -2.80 18.86 -3.80
N ASP A 67 -2.31 17.94 -2.96
CA ASP A 67 -1.79 16.64 -3.40
C ASP A 67 -2.87 15.56 -3.40
N GLU A 68 -2.59 14.50 -4.16
CA GLU A 68 -3.40 13.29 -4.23
C GLU A 68 -2.54 12.03 -4.21
N VAL A 69 -3.11 10.96 -3.68
CA VAL A 69 -2.52 9.62 -3.71
C VAL A 69 -3.47 8.69 -4.44
N TRP A 70 -2.99 8.09 -5.52
CA TRP A 70 -3.72 7.05 -6.26
C TRP A 70 -3.44 5.67 -5.67
N GLY A 71 -4.45 4.80 -5.74
CA GLY A 71 -4.35 3.45 -5.22
C GLY A 71 -5.46 2.53 -5.70
N VAL A 72 -5.50 1.35 -5.09
CA VAL A 72 -6.48 0.30 -5.37
C VAL A 72 -7.38 0.10 -4.17
N VAL A 73 -8.68 0.03 -4.41
CA VAL A 73 -9.67 -0.43 -3.43
C VAL A 73 -9.81 -1.94 -3.58
N TRP A 74 -9.57 -2.66 -2.49
CA TRP A 74 -9.77 -4.09 -2.34
C TRP A 74 -10.99 -4.34 -1.46
N ARG A 75 -11.79 -5.34 -1.82
CA ARG A 75 -12.80 -5.92 -0.95
C ARG A 75 -12.17 -7.09 -0.19
N ILE A 76 -12.22 -7.06 1.14
CA ILE A 76 -11.60 -8.09 1.99
C ILE A 76 -12.63 -8.55 3.02
N ASP A 77 -12.71 -9.85 3.26
CA ASP A 77 -13.61 -10.42 4.27
C ASP A 77 -13.31 -9.83 5.65
N GLN A 78 -14.38 -9.50 6.39
CA GLN A 78 -14.29 -8.87 7.71
C GLN A 78 -13.46 -9.70 8.70
N GLN A 79 -13.44 -11.03 8.53
CA GLN A 79 -12.65 -11.97 9.34
C GLN A 79 -11.14 -11.81 9.14
N ASN A 80 -10.68 -11.23 8.03
CA ASN A 80 -9.27 -10.97 7.74
C ASN A 80 -8.78 -9.59 8.22
N LEU A 81 -9.63 -8.78 8.83
CA LEU A 81 -9.21 -7.49 9.39
C LEU A 81 -8.04 -7.65 10.40
N PRO A 82 -8.08 -8.60 11.37
CA PRO A 82 -6.96 -8.79 12.29
C PRO A 82 -5.66 -9.27 11.62
N SER A 83 -5.75 -10.04 10.53
CA SER A 83 -4.55 -10.47 9.79
C SER A 83 -3.93 -9.33 9.01
N LEU A 84 -4.75 -8.44 8.45
CA LEU A 84 -4.27 -7.23 7.78
C LEU A 84 -3.64 -6.26 8.78
N ASP A 85 -4.25 -6.04 9.95
CA ASP A 85 -3.69 -5.19 11.01
C ASP A 85 -2.32 -5.68 11.48
N ARG A 86 -2.18 -7.01 11.64
CA ARG A 86 -0.88 -7.62 11.97
C ARG A 86 0.13 -7.46 10.83
N GLN A 87 -0.30 -7.57 9.58
CA GLN A 87 0.60 -7.38 8.42
C GLN A 87 1.20 -5.96 8.41
N GLU A 88 0.41 -4.96 8.76
CA GLU A 88 0.83 -3.56 8.82
C GLU A 88 1.41 -3.18 10.20
N GLN A 89 1.66 -4.16 11.08
CA GLN A 89 2.29 -4.01 12.39
C GLN A 89 1.59 -2.95 13.27
N VAL A 90 0.26 -2.97 13.27
CA VAL A 90 -0.58 -2.03 14.04
C VAL A 90 -0.39 -2.20 15.55
N ASP A 91 -0.29 -3.44 16.01
CA ASP A 91 -0.03 -3.79 17.41
C ASP A 91 1.37 -3.40 17.89
N GLU A 92 2.33 -3.29 16.96
CA GLU A 92 3.68 -2.78 17.22
C GLU A 92 3.78 -1.25 17.06
N GLY A 93 2.70 -0.58 16.66
CA GLY A 93 2.65 0.88 16.52
C GLY A 93 3.37 1.43 15.28
N VAL A 94 3.65 0.60 14.28
CA VAL A 94 4.28 1.03 13.01
C VAL A 94 3.29 1.87 12.18
N TYR A 95 2.13 1.28 11.86
CA TYR A 95 1.02 1.97 11.22
C TYR A 95 -0.17 2.10 12.16
N SER A 96 -0.95 3.16 11.97
CA SER A 96 -2.32 3.25 12.48
C SER A 96 -3.32 3.14 11.33
N PRO A 97 -4.47 2.49 11.56
CA PRO A 97 -5.55 2.52 10.61
C PRO A 97 -6.20 3.90 10.52
N LEU A 98 -6.63 4.25 9.32
CA LEU A 98 -7.31 5.51 9.01
C LEU A 98 -8.50 5.21 8.09
N GLN A 99 -9.64 5.87 8.31
CA GLN A 99 -10.73 5.88 7.35
C GLN A 99 -10.53 7.06 6.39
N VAL A 100 -10.54 6.79 5.09
CA VAL A 100 -10.40 7.80 4.03
C VAL A 100 -11.57 7.73 3.08
N LYS A 101 -11.93 8.90 2.53
CA LYS A 101 -12.87 9.00 1.42
C LYS A 101 -12.07 8.88 0.12
N VAL A 102 -12.29 7.79 -0.60
CA VAL A 102 -11.66 7.50 -1.89
C VAL A 102 -12.58 7.98 -3.01
N GLU A 103 -12.09 8.87 -3.86
CA GLU A 103 -12.78 9.24 -5.09
C GLU A 103 -12.55 8.16 -6.15
N THR A 104 -13.63 7.61 -6.67
CA THR A 104 -13.60 6.61 -7.75
C THR A 104 -14.32 7.16 -8.98
N LYS A 105 -14.33 6.38 -10.07
CA LYS A 105 -15.05 6.76 -11.31
C LYS A 105 -16.58 6.78 -11.15
N GLU A 106 -17.11 5.97 -10.23
CA GLU A 106 -18.55 5.80 -10.04
C GLU A 106 -19.02 6.70 -8.89
N GLU A 107 -18.63 6.34 -7.67
CA GLU A 107 -19.03 7.03 -6.45
C GLU A 107 -17.91 7.03 -5.40
N PRO A 108 -17.89 8.01 -4.47
CA PRO A 108 -16.92 8.00 -3.40
C PRO A 108 -17.13 6.81 -2.44
N LEU A 109 -16.05 6.12 -2.08
CA LEU A 109 -16.07 5.01 -1.13
C LEU A 109 -15.37 5.40 0.17
N TYR A 110 -15.88 4.94 1.31
CA TYR A 110 -15.15 5.02 2.58
C TYR A 110 -14.34 3.75 2.77
N CYS A 111 -13.02 3.89 2.75
CA CYS A 111 -12.10 2.77 2.84
C CYS A 111 -11.24 2.89 4.09
N ARG A 112 -10.92 1.73 4.68
CA ARG A 112 -9.80 1.61 5.60
C ARG A 112 -8.51 1.78 4.80
N THR A 113 -7.55 2.48 5.35
CA THR A 113 -6.16 2.48 4.90
C THR A 113 -5.26 2.53 6.14
N TYR A 114 -3.95 2.60 5.94
CA TYR A 114 -2.98 2.68 7.03
C TYR A 114 -2.08 3.89 6.81
N LYS A 115 -1.67 4.56 7.88
CA LYS A 115 -0.67 5.63 7.86
C LYS A 115 0.41 5.33 8.90
N MET A 116 1.68 5.46 8.52
CA MET A 116 2.79 5.26 9.47
C MET A 116 2.73 6.34 10.55
N ASN A 117 2.91 5.94 11.81
CA ASN A 117 2.74 6.82 12.96
C ASN A 117 3.86 7.86 13.06
N ASN A 118 5.11 7.38 13.05
CA ASN A 118 6.33 8.18 13.00
C ASN A 118 7.28 7.51 12.02
N PHE A 119 7.96 8.30 11.18
CA PHE A 119 8.87 7.75 10.18
C PHE A 119 10.05 8.67 9.93
N THR A 120 11.19 8.05 9.61
CA THR A 120 12.33 8.75 9.02
C THR A 120 12.27 8.60 7.50
N PRO A 121 12.21 9.70 6.72
CA PRO A 121 12.21 9.62 5.27
C PRO A 121 13.45 8.91 4.74
N CYS A 122 13.26 7.93 3.87
CA CYS A 122 14.37 7.28 3.16
C CYS A 122 13.87 6.62 1.87
N SER A 123 14.78 6.42 0.92
CA SER A 123 14.45 5.82 -0.36
C SER A 123 14.02 4.36 -0.22
N PRO A 124 13.04 3.89 -1.02
CA PRO A 124 12.68 2.48 -1.09
C PRO A 124 13.84 1.62 -1.60
N SER A 125 13.76 0.32 -1.39
CA SER A 125 14.62 -0.63 -2.10
C SER A 125 14.14 -0.82 -3.56
N PRO A 126 15.04 -1.23 -4.49
CA PRO A 126 14.64 -1.62 -5.83
C PRO A 126 13.51 -2.64 -5.87
N GLN A 127 13.52 -3.60 -4.93
CA GLN A 127 12.55 -4.69 -4.82
C GLN A 127 11.18 -4.16 -4.38
N TYR A 128 11.13 -3.30 -3.35
CA TYR A 128 9.87 -2.67 -2.93
C TYR A 128 9.27 -1.82 -4.04
N LYS A 129 10.09 -0.95 -4.67
CA LYS A 129 9.68 -0.13 -5.80
C LYS A 129 9.10 -0.99 -6.93
N LYS A 130 9.76 -2.10 -7.29
CA LYS A 130 9.29 -3.02 -8.32
C LYS A 130 7.88 -3.55 -8.01
N VAL A 131 7.62 -3.98 -6.78
CA VAL A 131 6.30 -4.47 -6.37
C VAL A 131 5.22 -3.40 -6.46
N VAL A 132 5.52 -2.18 -5.99
CA VAL A 132 4.60 -1.03 -6.08
C VAL A 132 4.27 -0.71 -7.54
N CYS A 133 5.29 -0.62 -8.41
CA CYS A 133 5.10 -0.34 -9.83
C CYS A 133 4.30 -1.44 -10.56
N LEU A 134 4.60 -2.71 -10.29
CA LEU A 134 3.85 -3.83 -10.86
C LEU A 134 2.39 -3.81 -10.45
N GLY A 135 2.10 -3.54 -9.17
CA GLY A 135 0.73 -3.40 -8.69
C GLY A 135 -0.01 -2.22 -9.33
N ALA A 136 0.68 -1.08 -9.48
CA ALA A 136 0.12 0.09 -10.15
C ALA A 136 -0.22 -0.19 -11.62
N GLN A 137 0.65 -0.90 -12.33
CA GLN A 137 0.45 -1.31 -13.73
C GLN A 137 -0.65 -2.37 -13.86
N GLN A 138 -0.62 -3.42 -13.03
CA GLN A 138 -1.59 -4.52 -13.01
C GLN A 138 -3.02 -3.99 -12.91
N ASN A 139 -3.25 -2.97 -12.07
CA ASN A 139 -4.58 -2.46 -11.79
C ASN A 139 -4.95 -1.21 -12.61
N GLY A 140 -4.07 -0.74 -13.50
CA GLY A 140 -4.35 0.38 -14.40
C GLY A 140 -4.49 1.72 -13.68
N LEU A 141 -3.60 2.02 -12.73
CA LEU A 141 -3.48 3.38 -12.18
C LEU A 141 -3.14 4.38 -13.29
N PRO A 142 -3.43 5.69 -13.12
CA PRO A 142 -3.15 6.69 -14.15
C PRO A 142 -1.67 6.70 -14.58
N GLN A 143 -1.43 6.81 -15.88
CA GLN A 143 -0.10 6.70 -16.46
C GLN A 143 0.90 7.70 -15.89
N ASN A 144 0.47 8.94 -15.63
CA ASN A 144 1.28 9.96 -14.98
C ASN A 144 1.69 9.56 -13.56
N TYR A 145 0.81 8.87 -12.82
CA TYR A 145 1.13 8.37 -11.48
C TYR A 145 2.09 7.17 -11.53
N ILE A 146 1.88 6.24 -12.45
CA ILE A 146 2.81 5.13 -12.71
C ILE A 146 4.21 5.68 -13.06
N GLN A 147 4.28 6.72 -13.90
CA GLN A 147 5.55 7.35 -14.27
C GLN A 147 6.28 7.94 -13.05
N LYS A 148 5.55 8.66 -12.17
CA LYS A 148 6.11 9.17 -10.90
C LYS A 148 6.68 8.04 -10.03
N LEU A 149 5.99 6.90 -9.94
CA LEU A 149 6.47 5.72 -9.21
C LEU A 149 7.73 5.12 -9.85
N LEU A 150 7.79 5.05 -11.18
CA LEU A 150 8.95 4.56 -11.92
C LEU A 150 10.17 5.48 -11.79
N GLU A 151 9.97 6.77 -11.52
CA GLU A 151 11.04 7.77 -11.33
C GLU A 151 11.63 7.81 -9.91
N LEU A 152 11.00 7.12 -8.94
CA LEU A 152 11.49 7.07 -7.56
C LEU A 152 12.93 6.56 -7.48
N GLN A 153 13.79 7.30 -6.78
CA GLN A 153 15.14 6.84 -6.46
C GLN A 153 15.10 5.71 -5.42
N THR A 154 16.09 4.82 -5.44
CA THR A 154 16.17 3.66 -4.56
C THR A 154 17.52 3.60 -3.84
N ASN A 155 17.59 2.90 -2.71
CA ASN A 155 18.82 2.78 -1.90
C ASN A 155 19.85 1.73 -2.40
N ASN A 156 19.71 1.25 -3.63
CA ASN A 156 20.59 0.25 -4.27
C ASN A 156 20.70 -1.12 -3.57
N TYR A 157 19.80 -1.45 -2.64
CA TYR A 157 19.78 -2.76 -2.00
C TYR A 157 19.63 -3.90 -3.03
N SER A 158 20.45 -4.94 -2.91
CA SER A 158 20.54 -6.03 -3.90
C SER A 158 20.37 -7.44 -3.31
N GLY A 159 20.06 -7.55 -2.01
CA GLY A 159 19.83 -8.82 -1.35
C GLY A 159 18.40 -9.36 -1.48
N SER A 160 18.12 -10.42 -0.74
CA SER A 160 16.79 -11.04 -0.66
C SER A 160 15.77 -10.12 -0.01
N SER A 161 14.50 -10.27 -0.37
CA SER A 161 13.42 -9.49 0.23
C SER A 161 12.09 -10.23 0.14
N VAL A 162 11.01 -9.59 0.62
CA VAL A 162 9.64 -10.08 0.43
C VAL A 162 9.31 -10.35 -1.04
N LEU A 163 9.96 -9.67 -2.00
CA LEU A 163 9.80 -9.95 -3.44
C LEU A 163 10.03 -11.42 -3.79
N ASP A 164 10.98 -12.10 -3.13
CA ASP A 164 11.32 -13.49 -3.42
C ASP A 164 10.23 -14.49 -3.01
N GLN A 165 9.29 -14.04 -2.16
CA GLN A 165 8.13 -14.82 -1.71
C GLN A 165 6.92 -14.67 -2.63
N ILE A 166 6.91 -13.64 -3.48
CA ILE A 166 5.80 -13.38 -4.39
C ILE A 166 6.00 -14.25 -5.64
N THR A 167 5.37 -15.42 -5.64
CA THR A 167 5.32 -16.30 -6.81
C THR A 167 4.42 -15.68 -7.88
N ASP A 168 4.56 -16.13 -9.13
CA ASP A 168 3.71 -15.71 -10.25
C ASP A 168 3.75 -14.21 -10.60
N ILE A 169 4.79 -13.49 -10.17
CA ILE A 169 5.22 -12.27 -10.87
C ILE A 169 5.86 -12.69 -12.20
N GLN A 170 5.09 -13.31 -13.09
CA GLN A 170 5.59 -13.70 -14.39
C GLN A 170 5.43 -12.57 -15.40
N LYS A 171 6.60 -12.08 -15.81
CA LYS A 171 7.05 -11.81 -17.19
C LYS A 171 6.12 -11.03 -18.10
#